data_AF-A0A955TJT7-F1
#
_entry.id   AF-A0A955TJT7-F1
#
_cell.length_a   1.000
_cell.length_b   1.000
_cell.length_c   1.000
_cell.angle_alpha   90.00
_cell.angle_beta   90.00
_cell.angle_gamma   90.00
#
_symmetry.space_group_name_H-M   'P 1'
#
loop_
_entity.id
_entity.type
_entity.pdbx_description
1 polymer ?
#
loop_
_entity_poly.entity_id
_entity_poly.type
_entity_poly.pdbx_seq_one_letter_code
_entity_poly.pdbx_strand_id
1 'polypeptide(L)'
;MKIDRRFTKTGESPYQTIPFSHRSSEIRNPDGSAVFHQDNILAPEHWSQLAVDILAQKYFRKAGVPQFDDQGQPLLNEKGDPFLGG
;
A
#
# COMPACT_ATOMS: atom_id res chain seq x y z
N MET A 1 36.20 2.87 5.27
CA MET A 1 35.22 3.95 5.53
C MET A 1 34.34 3.52 6.69
N LYS A 2 34.32 4.25 7.80
CA LYS A 2 33.38 4.05 8.91
C LYS A 2 32.35 5.18 8.86
N ILE A 3 31.06 4.84 8.83
CA ILE A 3 29.95 5.80 8.95
C ILE A 3 29.35 5.60 10.33
N ASP A 4 29.36 6.65 11.14
CA ASP A 4 28.79 6.60 12.48
C ASP A 4 27.26 6.65 12.42
N ARG A 5 26.62 5.76 13.18
CA ARG A 5 25.16 5.68 13.25
C ARG A 5 24.65 6.74 14.23
N ARG A 6 23.59 7.46 13.85
CA ARG A 6 22.95 8.48 14.70
C ARG A 6 21.58 8.06 15.23
N PHE A 7 20.79 7.37 14.40
CA PHE A 7 19.40 7.00 14.69
C PHE A 7 19.15 5.48 14.65
N THR A 8 20.19 4.69 14.45
CA THR A 8 20.09 3.22 14.34
C THR A 8 21.16 2.57 15.19
N LYS A 9 20.90 1.34 15.63
CA LYS A 9 21.87 0.51 16.36
C LYS A 9 22.34 -0.65 15.48
N THR A 10 23.52 -1.17 15.79
CA THR A 10 24.07 -2.34 15.10
C THR A 10 23.25 -3.57 15.51
N GLY A 11 22.88 -4.41 14.54
CA GLY A 11 22.10 -5.63 14.80
C GLY A 11 20.59 -5.40 14.97
N GLU A 12 20.13 -4.14 14.91
CA GLU A 12 18.72 -3.78 15.05
C GLU A 12 18.16 -3.26 13.71
N SER A 13 16.88 -3.53 13.45
CA SER A 13 16.18 -2.97 12.30
C SER A 13 15.98 -1.46 12.51
N PRO A 14 16.17 -0.61 11.48
CA PRO A 14 15.86 0.82 11.59
C PRO A 14 14.40 1.12 11.99
N TYR A 15 13.48 0.19 11.74
CA TYR A 15 12.06 0.32 12.07
C TYR A 15 11.69 -0.23 13.45
N GLN A 16 12.62 -0.89 14.15
CA GLN A 16 12.34 -1.65 15.37
C GLN A 16 11.74 -0.80 16.50
N THR A 17 12.09 0.48 16.57
CA THR A 17 11.60 1.42 17.59
C THR A 17 10.34 2.18 17.17
N ILE A 18 9.85 1.98 15.95
CA ILE A 18 8.64 2.63 15.45
C ILE A 18 7.50 1.63 15.62
N PRO A 19 6.46 1.95 16.40
CA PRO A 19 5.30 1.07 16.50
C PRO A 19 4.48 1.15 15.20
N PHE A 20 4.06 -0.01 14.71
CA PHE A 20 3.24 -0.16 13.51
C PHE A 20 1.91 -0.83 13.85
N SER A 21 0.90 -0.48 13.08
CA SER A 21 -0.43 -1.09 13.19
C SER A 21 -1.03 -1.33 11.82
N HIS A 22 -1.91 -2.32 11.75
CA HIS A 22 -2.71 -2.57 10.56
C HIS A 22 -3.79 -1.49 10.42
N ARG A 23 -3.94 -1.02 9.19
CA ARG A 23 -4.95 -0.05 8.76
C ARG A 23 -5.55 -0.51 7.43
N SER A 24 -6.75 -0.03 7.14
CA SER A 24 -7.38 -0.15 5.83
C SER A 24 -7.46 1.22 5.16
N SER A 25 -7.59 1.24 3.84
CA SER A 25 -7.88 2.44 3.08
C SER A 25 -8.92 2.11 2.02
N GLU A 26 -9.92 2.98 1.89
CA GLU A 26 -11.00 2.82 0.93
C GLU A 26 -11.28 4.15 0.23
N ILE A 27 -11.39 4.09 -1.10
CA ILE A 27 -11.81 5.20 -1.94
C ILE A 27 -13.16 4.83 -2.52
N ARG A 28 -14.17 5.69 -2.33
CA ARG A 28 -15.53 5.48 -2.84
C ARG A 28 -15.93 6.56 -3.83
N ASN A 29 -16.78 6.21 -4.78
CA ASN A 29 -17.50 7.15 -5.63
C ASN A 29 -18.60 7.87 -4.81
N PRO A 30 -19.13 9.01 -5.31
CA PRO A 30 -20.25 9.71 -4.67
C PRO A 30 -21.51 8.86 -4.50
N ASP A 31 -21.70 7.85 -5.35
CA ASP A 31 -22.81 6.89 -5.26
C ASP A 31 -22.58 5.78 -4.21
N GLY A 32 -21.42 5.78 -3.54
CA GLY A 32 -21.03 4.83 -2.51
C GLY A 32 -20.29 3.58 -3.01
N SER A 33 -20.18 3.37 -4.33
CA SER A 33 -19.43 2.24 -4.89
C SER A 33 -17.94 2.36 -4.61
N ALA A 34 -17.29 1.24 -4.26
CA ALA A 34 -15.85 1.20 -3.98
C ALA A 34 -15.04 1.30 -5.28
N VAL A 35 -14.14 2.28 -5.33
CA VAL A 35 -13.16 2.47 -6.42
C VAL A 35 -11.88 1.69 -6.11
N PHE A 36 -11.48 1.73 -4.85
CA PHE A 36 -10.28 1.08 -4.35
C PHE A 36 -10.49 0.70 -2.90
N HIS A 37 -10.04 -0.49 -2.51
CA HIS A 37 -10.02 -0.93 -1.13
C HIS A 37 -8.77 -1.75 -0.89
N GLN A 38 -8.07 -1.44 0.20
CA GLN A 38 -6.87 -2.18 0.60
C GLN A 38 -6.87 -2.37 2.11
N ASP A 39 -6.86 -3.64 2.51
CA ASP A 39 -6.70 -4.05 3.89
C ASP A 39 -5.24 -4.33 4.25
N ASN A 40 -5.02 -4.46 5.56
CA ASN A 40 -3.77 -4.92 6.17
C ASN A 40 -2.55 -4.06 5.82
N ILE A 41 -2.75 -2.76 5.57
CA ILE A 41 -1.66 -1.80 5.39
C ILE A 41 -0.94 -1.65 6.74
N LEU A 42 0.33 -2.04 6.78
CA LEU A 42 1.17 -1.82 7.96
C LEU A 42 1.74 -0.40 7.92
N ALA A 43 1.24 0.48 8.79
CA ALA A 43 1.66 1.88 8.87
C ALA A 43 2.05 2.27 10.30
N PRO A 44 2.96 3.26 10.48
CA PRO A 44 3.30 3.76 11.81
C PRO A 44 2.06 4.20 12.57
N GLU A 45 1.95 3.82 13.85
CA GLU A 45 0.73 4.08 14.65
C GLU A 45 0.37 5.56 14.77
N HIS A 46 1.38 6.43 14.75
CA HIS A 46 1.21 7.88 14.88
C HIS A 46 0.72 8.56 13.59
N TRP A 47 0.61 7.84 12.47
CA TRP A 47 0.05 8.39 11.24
C TRP A 47 -1.46 8.56 11.36
N SER A 48 -1.96 9.68 10.83
CA SER A 48 -3.40 9.86 10.66
C SER A 48 -3.93 8.92 9.57
N GLN A 49 -5.22 8.63 9.61
CA GLN A 49 -5.89 7.88 8.55
C GLN A 49 -5.67 8.54 7.17
N LEU A 50 -5.75 9.88 7.11
CA LEU A 50 -5.47 10.64 5.88
C LEU A 50 -4.06 10.38 5.33
N ALA A 51 -3.04 10.24 6.18
CA ALA A 51 -1.69 9.94 5.72
C ALA A 51 -1.60 8.51 5.13
N VAL A 52 -2.29 7.55 5.73
CA VAL A 52 -2.41 6.18 5.21
C VAL A 52 -3.15 6.18 3.88
N ASP A 53 -4.24 6.94 3.75
CA ASP A 53 -5.01 7.05 2.51
C ASP A 53 -4.20 7.68 1.38
N ILE A 54 -3.42 8.73 1.65
CA ILE A 54 -2.52 9.34 0.67
C ILE A 54 -1.46 8.33 0.20
N LEU A 55 -0.90 7.53 1.11
CA LEU A 55 0.04 6.46 0.76
C LEU A 55 -0.64 5.42 -0.13
N ALA A 56 -1.82 4.94 0.25
CA ALA A 56 -2.55 3.91 -0.49
C ALA A 56 -2.92 4.41 -1.90
N GLN A 57 -3.40 5.65 -2.01
CA GLN A 57 -3.74 6.26 -3.29
C GLN A 57 -2.53 6.41 -4.23
N LYS A 58 -1.35 6.75 -3.68
CA LYS A 58 -0.13 6.96 -4.48
C LYS A 58 0.55 5.66 -4.89
N TYR A 59 0.57 4.65 -4.02
CA TYR A 59 1.43 3.48 -4.21
C TYR A 59 0.67 2.16 -4.37
N PHE A 60 -0.55 2.03 -3.84
CA PHE A 60 -1.29 0.76 -3.84
C PHE A 60 -2.43 0.73 -4.85
N ARG A 61 -3.04 1.88 -5.15
CA ARG A 61 -4.09 2.03 -6.16
C ARG A 61 -3.69 1.43 -7.53
N LYS A 62 -2.42 1.56 -7.91
CA LYS A 62 -1.87 1.01 -9.17
C LYS A 62 -2.74 1.35 -10.39
N ALA A 63 -3.29 2.57 -10.43
CA ALA A 63 -4.20 3.00 -11.48
C ALA A 63 -3.55 2.84 -12.86
N GLY A 64 -4.18 2.06 -13.75
CA GLY A 64 -3.67 1.80 -15.09
C GLY A 64 -2.56 0.74 -15.19
N VAL A 65 -2.19 0.08 -14.09
CA VAL A 65 -1.21 -1.02 -14.08
C VAL A 65 -1.94 -2.36 -14.18
N PRO A 66 -1.54 -3.27 -15.10
CA PRO A 66 -2.09 -4.62 -15.17
C PRO A 66 -1.94 -5.38 -13.87
N GLN A 67 -3.01 -6.06 -13.46
CA GLN A 67 -3.01 -6.96 -12.31
C GLN A 67 -2.68 -8.38 -12.76
N PHE A 68 -2.04 -9.13 -11.87
CA PHE A 68 -1.60 -10.50 -12.11
C PHE A 68 -2.08 -11.39 -10.97
N ASP A 69 -2.31 -12.66 -11.27
CA ASP A 69 -2.54 -13.68 -10.25
C ASP A 69 -1.23 -14.09 -9.55
N ASP A 70 -1.34 -14.98 -8.56
CA ASP A 70 -0.19 -15.49 -7.79
C ASP A 70 0.82 -16.26 -8.65
N GLN A 71 0.43 -16.69 -9.85
CA GLN A 71 1.28 -17.38 -10.83
C GLN A 71 1.89 -16.41 -11.85
N GLY A 72 1.63 -15.10 -11.71
CA GLY A 72 2.12 -14.06 -12.61
C GLY A 72 1.40 -13.99 -13.95
N GLN A 73 0.21 -14.62 -14.09
CA GLN A 73 -0.61 -14.49 -15.29
C GLN A 73 -1.48 -13.23 -15.21
N PRO A 74 -1.63 -12.46 -16.31
CA PRO A 74 -2.49 -11.29 -16.32
C PRO A 74 -3.93 -11.65 -16.01
N LEU A 75 -4.55 -10.93 -15.07
CA LEU A 75 -5.99 -10.98 -14.90
C LEU A 75 -6.64 -10.25 -16.07
N LEU A 76 -7.69 -10.84 -16.66
CA LEU A 76 -8.41 -10.26 -17.79
C LEU A 76 -9.84 -9.88 -17.39
N ASN A 77 -10.37 -8.82 -17.99
CA ASN A 77 -11.77 -8.44 -17.86
C ASN A 77 -12.66 -9.26 -18.82
N GLU A 78 -13.98 -9.06 -18.78
CA GLU A 78 -14.96 -9.76 -19.64
C GLU A 78 -14.72 -9.61 -21.15
N LYS A 79 -13.98 -8.56 -21.57
CA LYS A 79 -13.66 -8.28 -22.97
C LYS A 79 -12.34 -8.91 -23.42
N GLY A 80 -11.59 -9.53 -22.50
CA GLY A 80 -10.26 -10.10 -22.75
C GLY A 80 -9.10 -9.11 -22.62
N ASP A 81 -9.36 -7.86 -22.19
CA ASP A 81 -8.31 -6.88 -21.94
C ASP A 81 -7.72 -7.06 -20.52
N PRO A 82 -6.45 -6.66 -20.27
CA PRO A 82 -5.88 -6.69 -18.93
C PRO A 82 -6.72 -5.91 -17.92
N PHE A 83 -7.00 -6.55 -16.78
CA PHE A 83 -7.62 -5.92 -15.63
C PHE A 83 -6.61 -4.95 -15.01
N LEU A 84 -6.95 -3.66 -14.98
CA LEU A 84 -6.07 -2.60 -14.48
C LEU A 84 -6.44 -2.24 -13.03
N GLY A 85 -5.45 -1.80 -12.25
CA GLY A 85 -5.71 -1.24 -10.93
C GLY A 85 -6.62 -0.02 -11.00
N GLY A 86 -7.48 0.12 -9.98
CA GLY A 86 -8.57 1.11 -9.88
C GLY A 86 -8.39 2.07 -8.74
#